data_AF-A0A0S8BWS9-F1
#
_entry.id   AF-A0A0S8BWS9-F1
#
_cell.length_a   1.000
_cell.length_b   1.000
_cell.length_c   1.000
_cell.angle_alpha   90.00
_cell.angle_beta   90.00
_cell.angle_gamma   90.00
#
_symmetry.space_group_name_H-M   'P 1'
#
loop_
_entity.id
_entity.type
_entity.pdbx_description
1 polymer ?
#
loop_
_entity_poly.entity_id
_entity_poly.type
_entity_poly.pdbx_seq_one_letter_code
_entity_poly.pdbx_strand_id
1 'polypeptide(L)'
;MRAFIRTDKVRYLVSLLVILSVLLAFGAAWASSEGGHGDSAGKVKDLIWRTMNFVVLAGGLIFLLRKPLAQALESRRQGIRDELDDLEKQKADAEKQLAEYKAKLARLDKEIDKIVAEYVKDGEAVKAKIIEEAKVAAEKLQELAKKNIEHEFQKARQALKAEMAEQAVSMAEALIKKHIKDEDQERIVDEYLTKVVVAQ
;
A
#
# COMPACT_ATOMS: atom_id res chain seq x y z
N MET A 1 -20.58 -41.45 22.19
CA MET A 1 -21.13 -42.16 23.38
C MET A 1 -22.05 -41.30 24.28
N ARG A 2 -22.59 -40.14 23.84
CA ARG A 2 -23.44 -39.25 24.68
C ARG A 2 -24.87 -39.02 24.15
N ALA A 3 -25.33 -39.81 23.19
CA ALA A 3 -26.71 -39.73 22.67
C ALA A 3 -27.71 -40.58 23.48
N PHE A 4 -27.22 -41.55 24.25
CA PHE A 4 -28.05 -42.53 24.97
C PHE A 4 -28.64 -41.98 26.29
N ILE A 5 -27.97 -41.02 26.95
CA ILE A 5 -28.34 -40.56 28.30
C ILE A 5 -29.52 -39.56 28.28
N ARG A 6 -29.77 -38.87 27.15
CA ARG A 6 -30.74 -37.76 27.08
C ARG A 6 -32.16 -38.21 26.68
N THR A 7 -32.27 -39.33 25.97
CA THR A 7 -33.54 -40.01 25.73
C THR A 7 -34.17 -40.51 27.03
N ASP A 8 -33.35 -40.86 28.02
CA ASP A 8 -33.84 -41.32 29.32
C ASP A 8 -34.52 -40.20 30.10
N LYS A 9 -33.96 -38.98 30.14
CA LYS A 9 -34.58 -37.85 30.85
C LYS A 9 -35.93 -37.41 30.28
N VAL A 10 -36.09 -37.48 28.96
CA VAL A 10 -37.38 -37.19 28.29
C VAL A 10 -38.36 -38.35 28.48
N ARG A 11 -37.90 -39.61 28.44
CA ARG A 11 -38.71 -40.76 28.86
C ARG A 11 -39.15 -40.64 30.31
N TYR A 12 -38.27 -40.18 31.21
CA TYR A 12 -38.58 -39.92 32.61
C TYR A 12 -39.60 -38.81 32.77
N LEU A 13 -39.44 -37.66 32.11
CA LEU A 13 -40.40 -36.55 32.14
C LEU A 13 -41.77 -36.95 31.60
N VAL A 14 -41.81 -37.67 30.48
CA VAL A 14 -43.05 -38.18 29.90
C VAL A 14 -43.67 -39.25 30.79
N SER A 15 -42.87 -40.16 31.34
CA SER A 15 -43.36 -41.16 32.30
C SER A 15 -43.87 -40.52 33.58
N LEU A 16 -43.25 -39.43 34.05
CA LEU A 16 -43.66 -38.69 35.23
C LEU A 16 -44.95 -37.90 34.98
N LEU A 17 -45.14 -37.36 33.77
CA LEU A 17 -46.39 -36.73 33.34
C LEU A 17 -47.53 -37.75 33.19
N VAL A 18 -47.22 -38.95 32.68
CA VAL A 18 -48.16 -40.08 32.59
C VAL A 18 -48.49 -40.64 33.98
N ILE A 19 -47.51 -40.72 34.88
CA ILE A 19 -47.72 -41.13 36.27
C ILE A 19 -48.54 -40.07 37.01
N LEU A 20 -48.28 -38.78 36.80
CA LEU A 20 -49.01 -37.66 37.38
C LEU A 20 -50.47 -37.60 36.89
N SER A 21 -50.71 -37.85 35.61
CA SER A 21 -52.06 -37.94 35.06
C SER A 21 -52.81 -39.19 35.52
N VAL A 22 -52.10 -40.31 35.72
CA VAL A 22 -52.67 -41.52 36.35
C VAL A 22 -53.00 -41.23 37.82
N LEU A 23 -52.14 -40.52 38.55
CA LEU A 23 -52.37 -40.08 39.94
C LEU A 23 -53.55 -39.10 40.05
N LEU A 24 -53.67 -38.14 39.14
CA LEU A 24 -54.80 -37.21 39.06
C LEU A 24 -56.11 -37.94 38.71
N ALA A 25 -56.07 -38.91 37.79
CA ALA A 25 -57.21 -39.74 37.46
C ALA A 25 -57.62 -40.69 38.61
N PHE A 26 -56.65 -41.15 39.42
CA PHE A 26 -56.89 -41.95 40.63
C PHE A 26 -57.46 -41.10 41.77
N GLY A 27 -56.92 -39.89 41.98
CA GLY A 27 -57.43 -38.93 42.97
C GLY A 27 -58.84 -38.42 42.66
N ALA A 28 -59.15 -38.18 41.38
CA ALA A 28 -60.51 -37.84 40.95
C ALA A 28 -61.51 -38.99 41.16
N ALA A 29 -61.04 -40.25 41.23
CA ALA A 29 -61.91 -41.40 41.54
C ALA A 29 -62.30 -41.47 43.03
N TRP A 30 -61.47 -40.91 43.93
CA TRP A 30 -61.77 -40.77 45.35
C TRP A 30 -62.57 -39.50 45.67
N ALA A 31 -62.43 -38.45 44.87
CA ALA A 31 -63.12 -37.17 45.07
C ALA A 31 -64.55 -37.12 44.46
N SER A 32 -64.90 -38.03 43.54
CA SER A 32 -66.24 -38.10 42.95
C SER A 32 -67.05 -39.22 43.64
N SER A 33 -67.37 -39.02 44.93
CA SER A 33 -68.32 -39.86 45.67
C SER A 33 -69.54 -39.04 46.13
N GLU A 34 -70.49 -38.81 45.22
CA GLU A 34 -71.87 -38.54 45.60
C GLU A 34 -72.82 -39.35 44.71
N GLY A 35 -73.60 -40.25 45.35
CA GLY A 35 -74.90 -40.72 44.89
C GLY A 35 -74.98 -41.90 43.91
N GLY A 36 -75.26 -43.11 44.41
CA GLY A 36 -75.87 -44.19 43.61
C GLY A 36 -75.39 -45.60 43.97
N HIS A 37 -76.25 -46.39 44.63
CA HIS A 37 -76.05 -47.82 44.90
C HIS A 37 -76.00 -48.62 43.59
N GLY A 38 -74.93 -49.41 43.41
CA GLY A 38 -74.81 -50.35 42.29
C GLY A 38 -73.38 -50.84 42.11
N ASP A 39 -73.12 -52.06 42.57
CA ASP A 39 -72.04 -52.98 42.22
C ASP A 39 -70.59 -52.40 42.12
N SER A 40 -69.72 -52.76 43.08
CA SER A 40 -68.29 -52.38 43.12
C SER A 40 -67.52 -52.75 41.84
N ALA A 41 -68.04 -53.67 41.04
CA ALA A 41 -67.53 -54.00 39.72
C ALA A 41 -67.67 -52.86 38.69
N GLY A 42 -68.70 -52.01 38.78
CA GLY A 42 -68.98 -50.93 37.83
C GLY A 42 -67.99 -49.75 37.91
N LYS A 43 -67.63 -49.32 39.12
CA LYS A 43 -66.67 -48.21 39.33
C LYS A 43 -65.24 -48.57 38.90
N VAL A 44 -64.83 -49.82 39.15
CA VAL A 44 -63.54 -50.33 38.69
C VAL A 44 -63.51 -50.42 37.17
N LYS A 45 -64.61 -50.82 36.53
CA LYS A 45 -64.74 -50.86 35.07
C LYS A 45 -64.65 -49.47 34.43
N ASP A 46 -65.30 -48.44 35.00
CA ASP A 46 -65.20 -47.07 34.51
C ASP A 46 -63.79 -46.48 34.69
N LEU A 47 -63.12 -46.76 35.80
CA LEU A 47 -61.75 -46.33 36.03
C LEU A 47 -60.77 -47.01 35.07
N ILE A 48 -60.93 -48.31 34.82
CA ILE A 48 -60.15 -49.07 33.84
C ILE A 48 -60.39 -48.50 32.44
N TRP A 49 -61.64 -48.23 32.07
CA TRP A 49 -61.99 -47.67 30.76
C TRP A 49 -61.41 -46.26 30.55
N ARG A 50 -61.49 -45.38 31.56
CA ARG A 50 -60.92 -44.02 31.50
C ARG A 50 -59.39 -44.05 31.45
N THR A 51 -58.76 -44.92 32.23
CA THR A 51 -57.30 -45.09 32.25
C THR A 51 -56.80 -45.65 30.93
N MET A 52 -57.51 -46.64 30.36
CA MET A 52 -57.20 -47.18 29.04
C MET A 52 -57.29 -46.12 27.94
N ASN A 53 -58.36 -45.31 27.92
CA ASN A 53 -58.48 -44.19 26.97
C ASN A 53 -57.35 -43.18 27.12
N PHE A 54 -56.96 -42.85 28.36
CA PHE A 54 -55.84 -41.95 28.61
C PHE A 54 -54.51 -42.55 28.11
N VAL A 55 -54.24 -43.83 28.36
CA VAL A 55 -53.02 -44.51 27.89
C VAL A 55 -52.96 -44.56 26.36
N VAL A 56 -54.09 -44.79 25.70
CA VAL A 56 -54.17 -44.77 24.23
C VAL A 56 -53.89 -43.37 23.69
N LEU A 57 -54.51 -42.33 24.25
CA LEU A 57 -54.26 -40.93 23.84
C LEU A 57 -52.83 -40.48 24.14
N ALA A 58 -52.29 -40.80 25.32
CA ALA A 58 -50.92 -40.49 25.70
C ALA A 58 -49.93 -41.26 24.80
N GLY A 59 -50.17 -42.54 24.53
CA GLY A 59 -49.37 -43.34 23.60
C GLY A 59 -49.33 -42.73 22.20
N GLY A 60 -50.49 -42.32 21.67
CA GLY A 60 -50.61 -41.63 20.39
C GLY A 60 -49.90 -40.28 20.37
N LEU A 61 -50.06 -39.46 21.41
CA LEU A 61 -49.41 -38.16 21.53
C LEU A 61 -47.89 -38.28 21.59
N ILE A 62 -47.36 -39.21 22.40
CA ILE A 62 -45.92 -39.41 22.49
C ILE A 62 -45.40 -39.97 21.14
N PHE A 63 -46.11 -40.90 20.49
CA PHE A 63 -45.70 -41.39 19.17
C PHE A 63 -45.63 -40.26 18.12
N LEU A 64 -46.61 -39.35 18.13
CA LEU A 64 -46.67 -38.21 17.21
C LEU A 64 -45.59 -37.15 17.52
N LEU A 65 -45.32 -36.83 18.79
CA LEU A 65 -44.40 -35.76 19.19
C LEU A 65 -42.92 -36.18 19.25
N ARG A 66 -42.61 -37.49 19.35
CA ARG A 66 -41.23 -38.00 19.38
C ARG A 66 -40.40 -37.49 18.20
N LYS A 67 -40.96 -37.53 16.99
CA LYS A 67 -40.28 -37.13 15.75
C LYS A 67 -40.02 -35.61 15.68
N PRO A 68 -41.03 -34.72 15.76
CA PRO A 68 -40.81 -33.28 15.63
C PRO A 68 -39.95 -32.72 16.77
N LEU A 69 -40.09 -33.24 18.00
CA LEU A 69 -39.27 -32.79 19.12
C LEU A 69 -37.80 -33.19 18.94
N ALA A 70 -37.53 -34.44 18.57
CA ALA A 70 -36.15 -34.88 18.31
C ALA A 70 -35.51 -34.08 17.17
N GLN A 71 -36.25 -33.86 16.08
CA GLN A 71 -35.78 -33.11 14.91
C GLN A 71 -35.49 -31.63 15.25
N ALA A 72 -36.34 -30.97 16.03
CA ALA A 72 -36.10 -29.58 16.46
C ALA A 72 -34.83 -29.45 17.32
N LEU A 73 -34.58 -30.42 18.22
CA LEU A 73 -33.42 -30.43 19.10
C LEU A 73 -32.13 -30.84 18.38
N GLU A 74 -32.24 -31.63 17.31
CA GLU A 74 -31.13 -31.96 16.42
C GLU A 74 -30.78 -30.80 15.51
N SER A 75 -31.78 -30.17 14.88
CA SER A 75 -31.60 -28.97 14.04
C SER A 75 -30.93 -27.83 14.81
N ARG A 76 -31.39 -27.52 16.04
CA ARG A 76 -30.72 -26.50 16.88
C ARG A 76 -29.27 -26.85 17.20
N ARG A 77 -28.98 -28.12 17.44
CA ARG A 77 -27.62 -28.58 17.76
C ARG A 77 -26.71 -28.54 16.54
N GLN A 78 -27.26 -28.85 15.37
CA GLN A 78 -26.54 -28.74 14.11
C GLN A 78 -26.26 -27.27 13.79
N GLY A 79 -27.25 -26.38 13.91
CA GLY A 79 -27.05 -24.94 13.71
C GLY A 79 -25.97 -24.35 14.63
N ILE A 80 -25.95 -24.70 15.92
CA ILE A 80 -24.88 -24.26 16.84
C ILE A 80 -23.51 -24.80 16.43
N ARG A 81 -23.43 -26.05 15.95
CA ARG A 81 -22.16 -26.62 15.47
C ARG A 81 -21.69 -25.91 14.22
N ASP A 82 -22.58 -25.70 13.26
CA ASP A 82 -22.27 -25.03 12.00
C ASP A 82 -21.82 -23.59 12.27
N GLU A 83 -22.47 -22.88 13.20
CA GLU A 83 -22.09 -21.53 13.62
C GLU A 83 -20.74 -21.50 14.33
N LEU A 84 -20.44 -22.48 15.21
CA LEU A 84 -19.12 -22.60 15.84
C LEU A 84 -18.02 -22.93 14.83
N ASP A 85 -18.27 -23.84 13.91
CA ASP A 85 -17.33 -24.21 12.85
C ASP A 85 -17.07 -23.02 11.91
N ASP A 86 -18.10 -22.22 11.61
CA ASP A 86 -17.96 -21.00 10.82
C ASP A 86 -17.15 -19.93 11.55
N LEU A 87 -17.42 -19.71 12.84
CA LEU A 87 -16.63 -18.79 13.67
C LEU A 87 -15.16 -19.22 13.78
N GLU A 88 -14.89 -20.52 13.90
CA GLU A 88 -13.53 -21.04 13.96
C GLU A 88 -12.80 -20.84 12.62
N LYS A 89 -13.48 -21.05 11.49
CA LYS A 89 -12.94 -20.75 10.16
C LYS A 89 -12.66 -19.26 9.98
N GLN A 90 -13.63 -18.41 10.31
CA GLN A 90 -13.46 -16.96 10.21
C GLN A 90 -12.30 -16.46 11.09
N LYS A 91 -12.15 -17.01 12.29
CA LYS A 91 -11.01 -16.71 13.17
C LYS A 91 -9.69 -17.15 12.55
N ALA A 92 -9.61 -18.38 12.03
CA ALA A 92 -8.40 -18.89 11.37
C ALA A 92 -8.02 -18.05 10.14
N ASP A 93 -9.01 -17.66 9.33
CA ASP A 93 -8.81 -16.80 8.16
C ASP A 93 -8.34 -15.40 8.57
N ALA A 94 -8.91 -14.82 9.63
CA ALA A 94 -8.48 -13.52 10.16
C ALA A 94 -7.05 -13.58 10.72
N GLU A 95 -6.70 -14.64 11.46
CA GLU A 95 -5.33 -14.85 11.96
C GLU A 95 -4.32 -15.02 10.82
N LYS A 96 -4.70 -15.76 9.77
CA LYS A 96 -3.88 -15.92 8.57
C LYS A 96 -3.67 -14.59 7.84
N GLN A 97 -4.74 -13.83 7.59
CA GLN A 97 -4.64 -12.51 6.97
C GLN A 97 -3.76 -11.56 7.80
N LEU A 98 -3.91 -11.57 9.12
CA LEU A 98 -3.11 -10.77 10.04
C LEU A 98 -1.62 -11.17 9.95
N ALA A 99 -1.31 -12.46 9.91
CA ALA A 99 0.05 -12.95 9.72
C ALA A 99 0.63 -12.53 8.36
N GLU A 100 -0.16 -12.62 7.27
CA GLU A 100 0.24 -12.16 5.95
C GLU A 100 0.51 -10.65 5.92
N TYR A 101 -0.34 -9.83 6.53
CA TYR A 101 -0.14 -8.39 6.62
C TYR A 101 1.09 -8.03 7.45
N LYS A 102 1.31 -8.69 8.59
CA LYS A 102 2.54 -8.51 9.39
C LYS A 102 3.79 -8.87 8.59
N ALA A 103 3.75 -9.97 7.84
CA ALA A 103 4.86 -10.37 6.98
C ALA A 103 5.09 -9.37 5.83
N LYS A 104 4.02 -8.83 5.24
CA LYS A 104 4.11 -7.76 4.21
C LYS A 104 4.71 -6.49 4.80
N LEU A 105 4.25 -6.03 5.96
CA LEU A 105 4.81 -4.85 6.64
C LEU A 105 6.30 -5.02 6.93
N ALA A 106 6.71 -6.16 7.49
CA ALA A 106 8.12 -6.43 7.77
C ALA A 106 9.00 -6.51 6.49
N ARG A 107 8.40 -6.86 5.34
CA ARG A 107 9.10 -6.80 4.04
C ARG A 107 9.18 -5.38 3.51
N LEU A 108 8.11 -4.58 3.67
CA LEU A 108 8.06 -3.18 3.26
C LEU A 108 9.14 -2.36 3.97
N ASP A 109 9.35 -2.54 5.28
CA ASP A 109 10.41 -1.83 6.00
C ASP A 109 11.79 -2.08 5.37
N LYS A 110 12.10 -3.35 5.07
CA LYS A 110 13.36 -3.73 4.39
C LYS A 110 13.45 -3.20 2.96
N GLU A 111 12.32 -3.09 2.26
CA GLU A 111 12.26 -2.54 0.91
C GLU A 111 12.48 -1.03 0.93
N ILE A 112 11.89 -0.32 1.91
CA ILE A 112 12.13 1.10 2.15
C ILE A 112 13.61 1.34 2.44
N ASP A 113 14.24 0.58 3.33
CA ASP A 113 15.67 0.71 3.63
C ASP A 113 16.54 0.53 2.37
N LYS A 114 16.19 -0.45 1.52
CA LYS A 114 16.87 -0.66 0.23
C LYS A 114 16.69 0.50 -0.72
N ILE A 115 15.46 0.99 -0.86
CA ILE A 115 15.11 2.13 -1.71
C ILE A 115 15.89 3.38 -1.25
N VAL A 116 15.91 3.66 0.06
CA VAL A 116 16.66 4.78 0.62
C VAL A 116 18.17 4.63 0.36
N ALA A 117 18.73 3.44 0.56
CA ALA A 117 20.14 3.19 0.27
C ALA A 117 20.48 3.38 -1.22
N GLU A 118 19.59 2.95 -2.13
CA GLU A 118 19.73 3.16 -3.57
C GLU A 118 19.66 4.64 -3.93
N TYR A 119 18.69 5.39 -3.39
CA TYR A 119 18.59 6.84 -3.58
C TYR A 119 19.81 7.60 -3.08
N VAL A 120 20.39 7.21 -1.95
CA VAL A 120 21.62 7.82 -1.42
C VAL A 120 22.78 7.55 -2.39
N LYS A 121 22.94 6.30 -2.84
CA LYS A 121 23.99 5.93 -3.79
C LYS A 121 23.86 6.67 -5.12
N ASP A 122 22.64 6.77 -5.66
CA ASP A 122 22.36 7.49 -6.89
C ASP A 122 22.60 8.99 -6.72
N GLY A 123 22.20 9.55 -5.58
CA GLY A 123 22.47 10.94 -5.22
C GLY A 123 23.97 11.25 -5.15
N GLU A 124 24.76 10.36 -4.56
CA GLU A 124 26.23 10.47 -4.53
C GLU A 124 26.84 10.38 -5.93
N ALA A 125 26.37 9.46 -6.77
CA ALA A 125 26.83 9.32 -8.15
C ALA A 125 26.51 10.57 -8.99
N VAL A 126 25.31 11.11 -8.86
CA VAL A 126 24.89 12.36 -9.54
C VAL A 126 25.72 13.54 -9.03
N LYS A 127 25.93 13.65 -7.71
CA LYS A 127 26.78 14.70 -7.13
C LYS A 127 28.20 14.63 -7.70
N ALA A 128 28.80 13.43 -7.75
CA ALA A 128 30.14 13.25 -8.31
C ALA A 128 30.18 13.66 -9.78
N LYS A 129 29.17 13.27 -10.57
CA LYS A 129 29.05 13.65 -11.98
C LYS A 129 28.94 15.17 -12.17
N ILE A 130 28.11 15.86 -11.39
CA ILE A 130 27.96 17.31 -11.45
C ILE A 130 29.29 18.01 -11.12
N ILE A 131 30.00 17.54 -10.09
CA ILE A 131 31.30 18.10 -9.72
C ILE A 131 32.31 17.92 -10.84
N GLU A 132 32.34 16.76 -11.48
CA GLU A 132 33.25 16.48 -12.59
C GLU A 132 32.92 17.33 -13.82
N GLU A 133 31.66 17.41 -14.21
CA GLU A 133 31.20 18.29 -15.30
C GLU A 133 31.53 19.76 -15.01
N ALA A 134 31.37 20.21 -13.77
CA ALA A 134 31.72 21.57 -13.36
C ALA A 134 33.23 21.84 -13.46
N LYS A 135 34.08 20.87 -13.10
CA LYS A 135 35.54 20.99 -13.26
C LYS A 135 35.94 21.08 -14.73
N VAL A 136 35.43 20.18 -15.57
CA VAL A 136 35.70 20.19 -17.01
C VAL A 136 35.23 21.50 -17.65
N ALA A 137 34.05 22.01 -17.25
CA ALA A 137 33.55 23.29 -17.73
C ALA A 137 34.44 24.46 -17.27
N ALA A 138 34.93 24.44 -16.01
CA ALA A 138 35.83 25.46 -15.48
C ALA A 138 37.18 25.45 -16.21
N GLU A 139 37.76 24.28 -16.48
CA GLU A 139 39.01 24.14 -17.23
C GLU A 139 38.86 24.69 -18.66
N LYS A 140 37.77 24.31 -19.34
CA LYS A 140 37.45 24.82 -20.68
C LYS A 140 37.27 26.34 -20.69
N LEU A 141 36.61 26.88 -19.67
CA LEU A 141 36.42 28.33 -19.53
C LEU A 141 37.77 29.04 -19.31
N GLN A 142 38.66 28.48 -18.49
CA GLN A 142 40.00 29.02 -18.30
C GLN A 142 40.83 28.99 -19.60
N GLU A 143 40.75 27.91 -20.38
CA GLU A 143 41.44 27.80 -21.66
C GLU A 143 40.93 28.85 -22.66
N LEU A 144 39.60 29.01 -22.76
CA LEU A 144 38.99 30.04 -23.60
C LEU A 144 39.38 31.45 -23.14
N ALA A 145 39.38 31.71 -21.84
CA ALA A 145 39.81 32.99 -21.30
C ALA A 145 41.27 33.30 -21.64
N LYS A 146 42.19 32.33 -21.50
CA LYS A 146 43.60 32.48 -21.90
C LYS A 146 43.75 32.78 -23.38
N LYS A 147 43.03 32.06 -24.25
CA LYS A 147 43.02 32.29 -25.70
C LYS A 147 42.51 33.69 -26.05
N ASN A 148 41.44 34.13 -25.41
CA ASN A 148 40.89 35.48 -25.61
C ASN A 148 41.87 36.56 -25.13
N ILE A 149 42.51 36.38 -23.97
CA ILE A 149 43.53 37.30 -23.46
C ILE A 149 44.69 37.42 -24.45
N GLU A 150 45.22 36.30 -24.95
CA GLU A 150 46.30 36.32 -25.93
C GLU A 150 45.90 37.05 -27.21
N HIS A 151 44.70 36.79 -27.71
CA HIS A 151 44.18 37.45 -28.92
C HIS A 151 44.01 38.96 -28.72
N GLU A 152 43.45 39.39 -27.59
CA GLU A 152 43.29 40.82 -27.26
C GLU A 152 44.65 41.49 -27.00
N PHE A 153 45.62 40.78 -26.42
CA PHE A 153 46.98 41.28 -26.25
C PHE A 153 47.68 41.49 -27.61
N GLN A 154 47.52 40.54 -28.54
CA GLN A 154 48.05 40.69 -29.89
C GLN A 154 47.43 41.87 -30.63
N LYS A 155 46.10 42.04 -30.54
CA LYS A 155 45.41 43.22 -31.09
C LYS A 155 45.92 44.52 -30.48
N ALA A 156 46.02 44.60 -29.15
CA ALA A 156 46.51 45.79 -28.46
C ALA A 156 47.94 46.13 -28.89
N ARG A 157 48.80 45.11 -29.03
CA ARG A 157 50.18 45.29 -29.51
C ARG A 157 50.23 45.77 -30.96
N GLN A 158 49.35 45.29 -31.83
CA GLN A 158 49.26 45.76 -33.21
C GLN A 158 48.77 47.21 -33.27
N ALA A 159 47.74 47.55 -32.50
CA ALA A 159 47.24 48.92 -32.40
C ALA A 159 48.33 49.89 -31.90
N LEU A 160 49.05 49.52 -30.83
CA LEU A 160 50.14 50.33 -30.30
C LEU A 160 51.27 50.54 -31.32
N LYS A 161 51.63 49.49 -32.08
CA LYS A 161 52.63 49.61 -33.16
C LYS A 161 52.18 50.55 -34.26
N ALA A 162 50.90 50.50 -34.66
CA ALA A 162 50.35 51.39 -35.66
C ALA A 162 50.38 52.85 -35.18
N GLU A 163 49.97 53.11 -33.94
CA GLU A 163 50.01 54.44 -33.33
C GLU A 163 51.45 54.99 -33.21
N MET A 164 52.40 54.15 -32.78
CA MET A 164 53.81 54.54 -32.74
C MET A 164 54.37 54.84 -34.13
N ALA A 165 54.00 54.07 -35.16
CA ALA A 165 54.44 54.31 -36.53
C ALA A 165 53.86 55.62 -37.07
N GLU A 166 52.59 55.89 -36.83
CA GLU A 166 51.93 57.15 -37.20
C GLU A 166 52.60 58.35 -36.51
N GLN A 167 52.87 58.24 -35.21
CA GLN A 167 53.53 59.31 -34.45
C GLN A 167 54.99 59.53 -34.88
N ALA A 168 55.72 58.45 -35.21
CA ALA A 168 57.07 58.54 -35.76
C ALA A 168 57.10 59.22 -37.14
N VAL A 169 56.15 58.89 -38.03
CA VAL A 169 56.01 59.54 -39.34
C VAL A 169 55.67 61.02 -39.16
N SER A 170 54.73 61.35 -38.27
CA SER A 170 54.37 62.74 -37.96
C SER A 170 55.55 63.56 -37.43
N MET A 171 56.35 62.98 -36.52
CA MET A 171 57.58 63.61 -36.03
C MET A 171 58.64 63.78 -37.13
N ALA A 172 58.85 62.76 -37.97
CA ALA A 172 59.77 62.83 -39.09
C ALA A 172 59.35 63.92 -40.09
N GLU A 173 58.06 64.01 -40.42
CA GLU A 173 57.50 65.07 -41.26
C GLU A 173 57.75 66.46 -40.66
N ALA A 174 57.50 66.63 -39.36
CA ALA A 174 57.75 67.89 -38.66
C ALA A 174 59.25 68.27 -38.65
N LEU A 175 60.15 67.31 -38.45
CA LEU A 175 61.60 67.53 -38.50
C LEU A 175 62.07 67.88 -39.92
N ILE A 176 61.60 67.16 -40.94
CA ILE A 176 61.94 67.45 -42.35
C ILE A 176 61.47 68.85 -42.72
N LYS A 177 60.21 69.21 -42.42
CA LYS A 177 59.69 70.58 -42.67
C LYS A 177 60.53 71.67 -42.01
N LYS A 178 61.10 71.40 -40.84
CA LYS A 178 61.91 72.38 -40.08
C LYS A 178 63.36 72.49 -40.56
N HIS A 179 63.91 71.44 -41.15
CA HIS A 179 65.33 71.35 -41.49
C HIS A 179 65.65 71.22 -42.99
N ILE A 180 64.64 71.18 -43.86
CA ILE A 180 64.83 71.12 -45.32
C ILE A 180 65.49 72.40 -45.85
N LYS A 181 66.46 72.22 -46.75
CA LYS A 181 67.20 73.30 -47.43
C LYS A 181 66.92 73.24 -48.94
N ASP A 182 67.18 74.34 -49.64
CA ASP A 182 66.95 74.45 -51.09
C ASP A 182 67.75 73.40 -51.89
N GLU A 183 68.99 73.10 -51.46
CA GLU A 183 69.86 72.06 -52.03
C GLU A 183 69.25 70.65 -51.94
N ASP A 184 68.51 70.35 -50.86
CA ASP A 184 67.82 69.07 -50.71
C ASP A 184 66.59 68.97 -51.61
N GLN A 185 65.88 70.09 -51.86
CA GLN A 185 64.74 70.11 -52.77
C GLN A 185 65.18 69.83 -54.20
N GLU A 186 66.26 70.48 -54.66
CA GLU A 186 66.81 70.28 -55.99
C GLU A 186 67.28 68.84 -56.21
N ARG A 187 67.98 68.26 -55.22
CA ARG A 187 68.39 66.85 -55.22
C ARG A 187 67.20 65.88 -55.29
N ILE A 188 66.13 66.12 -54.53
CA ILE A 188 64.93 65.27 -54.55
C ILE A 188 64.23 65.33 -55.92
N VAL A 189 64.16 66.50 -56.55
CA VAL A 189 63.58 66.67 -57.89
C VAL A 189 64.39 65.88 -58.93
N ASP A 190 65.72 65.99 -58.90
CA ASP A 190 66.61 65.28 -59.82
C ASP A 190 66.54 63.75 -59.64
N GLU A 191 66.44 63.28 -58.38
CA GLU A 191 66.28 61.85 -58.07
C GLU A 191 64.90 61.32 -58.51
N TYR A 192 63.84 62.12 -58.41
CA TYR A 192 62.50 61.77 -58.90
C TYR A 192 62.48 61.69 -60.43
N LEU A 193 63.03 62.70 -61.11
CA LEU A 193 63.16 62.71 -62.58
C LEU A 193 63.95 61.50 -63.06
N THR A 194 65.06 61.17 -62.40
CA THR A 194 65.87 59.98 -62.71
C THR A 194 65.09 58.68 -62.51
N LYS A 195 64.38 58.52 -61.39
CA LYS A 195 63.59 57.28 -61.13
C LYS A 195 62.43 57.08 -62.09
N VAL A 196 61.76 58.17 -62.51
CA VAL A 196 60.65 58.08 -63.47
C VAL A 196 61.16 57.81 -64.89
N VAL A 197 62.34 58.33 -65.24
CA VAL A 197 63.00 58.06 -66.54
C VAL A 197 63.61 56.65 -66.61
N VAL A 198 64.00 56.05 -65.48
CA VAL A 198 64.53 54.67 -65.41
C VAL A 198 63.42 53.61 -65.29
N ALA A 199 62.19 54.00 -64.96
CA ALA A 199 61.02 53.12 -64.87
C ALA A 199 60.14 53.12 -66.14
N GLN A 200 60.55 53.81 -67.20
CA GLN A 200 60.06 53.69 -68.58
C GLN A 200 61.08 52.98 -69.45
#